data_AF-A0A3E1KED4-F1
#
_entry.id   AF-A0A3E1KED4-F1
#
_cell.length_a   1.000
_cell.length_b   1.000
_cell.length_c   1.000
_cell.angle_alpha   90.00
_cell.angle_beta   90.00
_cell.angle_gamma   90.00
#
_symmetry.space_group_name_H-M   'P 1'
#
loop_
_entity.id
_entity.type
_entity.pdbx_description
1 polymer ?
#
loop_
_entity_poly.entity_id
_entity_poly.type
_entity_poly.pdbx_seq_one_letter_code
_entity_poly.pdbx_strand_id
1 'polypeptide(L)'
;MKTALIGALALAAQGAFAQAAADKPAKALTSVEVTSMLTAKGYTKVHDVKFEHGVWTADARSGDGKDVDVHIDPVTGRVYGDQTTSKFSEADVRASLSTGGYSDVHDLKFKDGLWKADAKRNAQKVELHVDPEDGHVVSVDGD
;
A
#
# COMPACT_ATOMS: atom_id res chain seq x y z
N MET A 1 -43.06 1.08 -58.56
CA MET A 1 -42.41 2.40 -58.48
C MET A 1 -42.38 2.83 -57.02
N LYS A 2 -41.19 3.25 -56.52
CA LYS A 2 -40.91 4.06 -55.30
C LYS A 2 -41.14 3.36 -53.92
N THR A 3 -40.09 2.96 -53.17
CA THR A 3 -39.32 3.70 -52.10
C THR A 3 -40.22 4.23 -50.96
N ALA A 4 -39.99 4.07 -49.65
CA ALA A 4 -38.78 4.07 -48.78
C ALA A 4 -39.08 3.25 -47.48
N LEU A 5 -38.17 2.60 -46.72
CA LEU A 5 -36.93 2.97 -45.98
C LEU A 5 -37.16 3.70 -44.63
N ILE A 6 -36.41 3.24 -43.60
CA ILE A 6 -36.16 3.77 -42.23
C ILE A 6 -37.20 3.29 -41.19
N GLY A 7 -36.91 2.66 -40.04
CA GLY A 7 -35.68 2.48 -39.25
C GLY A 7 -35.95 2.92 -37.81
N ALA A 8 -35.85 2.03 -36.81
CA ALA A 8 -35.63 2.42 -35.40
C ALA A 8 -35.20 1.23 -34.53
N LEU A 9 -34.04 1.43 -33.92
CA LEU A 9 -33.33 0.65 -32.92
C LEU A 9 -34.04 0.75 -31.55
N ALA A 10 -34.13 -0.34 -30.78
CA ALA A 10 -34.39 -0.25 -29.34
C ALA A 10 -33.51 -1.25 -28.58
N LEU A 11 -32.72 -0.70 -27.66
CA LEU A 11 -31.61 -1.28 -26.95
C LEU A 11 -32.01 -2.34 -25.91
N ALA A 12 -31.07 -3.24 -25.66
CA ALA A 12 -31.03 -4.19 -24.56
C ALA A 12 -31.03 -3.49 -23.19
N ALA A 13 -31.74 -4.08 -22.22
CA ALA A 13 -31.57 -3.80 -20.80
C ALA A 13 -31.31 -5.13 -20.07
N GLN A 14 -30.03 -5.51 -19.97
CA GLN A 14 -29.56 -6.44 -18.95
C GLN A 14 -28.71 -5.63 -17.96
N GLY A 15 -29.32 -5.28 -16.84
CA GLY A 15 -28.66 -4.74 -15.64
C GLY A 15 -29.51 -5.19 -14.45
N ALA A 16 -28.99 -5.65 -13.33
CA ALA A 16 -27.73 -5.29 -12.71
C ALA A 16 -27.13 -6.47 -11.94
N PHE A 17 -25.87 -6.80 -12.23
CA PHE A 17 -24.95 -7.30 -11.22
C PHE A 17 -24.17 -6.09 -10.72
N ALA A 18 -24.60 -5.52 -9.58
CA ALA A 18 -23.78 -4.58 -8.84
C ALA A 18 -23.54 -5.22 -7.47
N GLN A 19 -22.43 -5.94 -7.41
CA GLN A 19 -21.85 -6.52 -6.22
C GLN A 19 -21.47 -5.37 -5.27
N ALA A 20 -22.34 -5.07 -4.31
CA ALA A 20 -21.98 -4.28 -3.15
C ALA A 20 -21.06 -5.14 -2.27
N ALA A 21 -19.78 -5.23 -2.64
CA ALA A 21 -18.74 -5.60 -1.69
C ALA A 21 -18.65 -4.46 -0.68
N ALA A 22 -19.40 -4.60 0.41
CA ALA A 22 -19.39 -3.65 1.51
C ALA A 22 -17.96 -3.46 2.03
N ASP A 23 -17.53 -2.20 2.10
CA ASP A 23 -16.37 -1.71 2.82
C ASP A 23 -16.44 -2.15 4.30
N LYS A 24 -16.03 -3.38 4.58
CA LYS A 24 -15.61 -3.74 5.93
C LYS A 24 -14.24 -3.11 6.12
N PRO A 25 -13.98 -2.41 7.24
CA PRO A 25 -12.62 -1.98 7.54
C PRO A 25 -11.74 -3.24 7.51
N ALA A 26 -10.74 -3.23 6.64
CA ALA A 26 -9.86 -4.36 6.49
C ALA A 26 -9.16 -4.60 7.84
N LYS A 27 -9.32 -5.80 8.38
CA LYS A 27 -8.70 -6.19 9.66
C LYS A 27 -7.19 -6.20 9.46
N ALA A 28 -6.46 -5.52 10.34
CA ALA A 28 -5.00 -5.62 10.36
C ALA A 28 -4.56 -7.08 10.60
N LEU A 29 -3.50 -7.48 9.91
CA LEU A 29 -2.83 -8.76 10.09
C LEU A 29 -2.30 -8.90 11.52
N THR A 30 -2.30 -10.12 12.03
CA THR A 30 -1.65 -10.54 13.28
C THR A 30 -0.24 -11.03 13.01
N SER A 31 0.62 -11.10 14.03
CA SER A 31 1.99 -11.62 13.88
C SER A 31 2.03 -13.05 13.31
N VAL A 32 1.09 -13.91 13.70
CA VAL A 32 0.99 -15.29 13.18
C VAL A 32 0.59 -15.29 11.70
N GLU A 33 -0.33 -14.41 11.30
CA GLU A 33 -0.72 -14.24 9.89
C GLU A 33 0.47 -13.71 9.07
N VAL A 34 1.25 -12.76 9.60
CA VAL A 34 2.47 -12.23 8.96
C VAL A 34 3.52 -13.34 8.78
N THR A 35 3.84 -14.09 9.82
CA THR A 35 4.81 -15.21 9.74
C THR A 35 4.37 -16.26 8.71
N SER A 36 3.09 -16.62 8.73
CA SER A 36 2.54 -17.61 7.80
C SER A 36 2.62 -17.10 6.35
N MET A 37 2.30 -15.83 6.13
CA MET A 37 2.38 -15.20 4.83
C MET A 37 3.83 -15.13 4.31
N LEU A 38 4.78 -14.70 5.14
CA LEU A 38 6.19 -14.64 4.75
C LEU A 38 6.71 -16.03 4.38
N THR A 39 6.36 -17.05 5.17
CA THR A 39 6.72 -18.45 4.86
C THR A 39 6.11 -18.90 3.52
N ALA A 40 4.84 -18.57 3.27
CA ALA A 40 4.17 -18.89 2.00
C ALA A 40 4.79 -18.16 0.79
N LYS A 41 5.38 -16.96 1.00
CA LYS A 41 6.14 -16.21 -0.02
C LYS A 41 7.57 -16.72 -0.23
N GLY A 42 7.97 -17.78 0.47
CA GLY A 42 9.29 -18.41 0.32
C GLY A 42 10.37 -17.83 1.23
N TYR A 43 10.01 -16.97 2.19
CA TYR A 43 10.94 -16.59 3.25
C TYR A 43 11.09 -17.75 4.24
N THR A 44 12.29 -17.89 4.78
CA THR A 44 12.63 -18.90 5.80
C THR A 44 13.21 -18.21 7.02
N LYS A 45 13.36 -18.92 8.14
CA LYS A 45 13.90 -18.36 9.40
C LYS A 45 13.22 -17.03 9.80
N VAL A 46 11.91 -16.94 9.68
CA VAL A 46 11.16 -15.73 10.07
C VAL A 46 11.15 -15.62 11.59
N HIS A 47 11.65 -14.50 12.13
CA HIS A 47 11.71 -14.21 13.56
C HIS A 47 11.61 -12.70 13.81
N ASP A 48 11.61 -12.30 15.09
CA ASP A 48 11.52 -10.90 15.51
C ASP A 48 10.33 -10.11 14.94
N VAL A 49 9.21 -10.81 14.69
CA VAL A 49 8.00 -10.21 14.13
C VAL A 49 7.34 -9.25 15.12
N LYS A 50 7.40 -7.95 14.82
CA LYS A 50 6.92 -6.86 15.69
C LYS A 50 6.03 -5.90 14.90
N PHE A 51 5.12 -5.21 15.61
CA PHE A 51 4.33 -4.14 15.03
C PHE A 51 4.81 -2.81 15.61
N GLU A 52 5.41 -1.98 14.77
CA GLU A 52 6.04 -0.72 15.14
C GLU A 52 5.94 0.28 13.97
N HIS A 53 5.89 1.58 14.29
CA HIS A 53 5.74 2.64 13.28
C HIS A 53 4.55 2.44 12.31
N GLY A 54 3.50 1.77 12.81
CA GLY A 54 2.30 1.44 12.05
C GLY A 54 2.46 0.39 10.95
N VAL A 55 3.59 -0.32 10.89
CA VAL A 55 3.85 -1.46 9.99
C VAL A 55 4.28 -2.69 10.78
N TRP A 56 4.24 -3.86 10.15
CA TRP A 56 4.89 -5.04 10.70
C TRP A 56 6.36 -5.06 10.26
N THR A 57 7.27 -5.40 11.16
CA THR A 57 8.69 -5.65 10.90
C THR A 57 9.00 -7.11 11.17
N ALA A 58 9.94 -7.70 10.42
CA ALA A 58 10.41 -9.06 10.65
C ALA A 58 11.81 -9.28 10.08
N ASP A 59 12.59 -10.09 10.80
CA ASP A 59 13.88 -10.59 10.32
C ASP A 59 13.63 -11.93 9.63
N ALA A 60 14.10 -12.08 8.40
CA ALA A 60 13.86 -13.28 7.62
C ALA A 60 15.03 -13.61 6.71
N ARG A 61 15.06 -14.84 6.21
CA ARG A 61 15.95 -15.26 5.14
C ARG A 61 15.17 -15.37 3.84
N SER A 62 15.52 -14.54 2.87
CA SER A 62 14.92 -14.51 1.54
C SER A 62 15.16 -15.81 0.76
N GLY A 63 14.37 -16.02 -0.30
CA GLY A 63 14.49 -17.20 -1.16
C GLY A 63 15.84 -17.35 -1.89
N ASP A 64 16.58 -16.26 -2.09
CA ASP A 64 17.96 -16.28 -2.61
C ASP A 64 19.02 -16.52 -1.53
N GLY A 65 18.59 -16.75 -0.28
CA GLY A 65 19.49 -17.04 0.82
C GLY A 65 20.25 -15.81 1.32
N LYS A 66 19.59 -14.67 1.45
CA LYS A 66 20.13 -13.51 2.19
C LYS A 66 19.30 -13.30 3.43
N ASP A 67 19.94 -12.88 4.51
CA ASP A 67 19.21 -12.42 5.69
C ASP A 67 18.80 -10.97 5.42
N VAL A 68 17.52 -10.66 5.64
CA VAL A 68 16.87 -9.41 5.25
C VAL A 68 15.88 -8.98 6.32
N ASP A 69 15.81 -7.67 6.50
CA ASP A 69 14.79 -7.02 7.31
C ASP A 69 13.66 -6.61 6.36
N VAL A 70 12.43 -6.99 6.71
CA VAL A 70 11.27 -6.69 5.88
C VAL A 70 10.23 -5.90 6.66
N HIS A 71 9.65 -4.92 5.98
CA HIS A 71 8.48 -4.17 6.42
C HIS A 71 7.25 -4.70 5.69
N ILE A 72 6.13 -4.83 6.39
CA ILE A 72 4.91 -5.42 5.84
C ILE A 72 3.75 -4.47 6.11
N ASP A 73 3.03 -4.14 5.04
CA ASP A 73 1.76 -3.42 5.12
C ASP A 73 0.78 -4.22 6.01
N PRO A 74 0.26 -3.62 7.09
CA PRO A 74 -0.55 -4.32 8.06
C PRO A 74 -1.92 -4.73 7.54
N VAL A 75 -2.38 -4.18 6.42
CA VAL A 75 -3.68 -4.45 5.83
C VAL A 75 -3.54 -5.35 4.60
N THR A 76 -2.63 -5.01 3.68
CA THR A 76 -2.51 -5.69 2.40
C THR A 76 -1.54 -6.87 2.43
N GLY A 77 -0.63 -6.92 3.41
CA GLY A 77 0.44 -7.91 3.45
C GLY A 77 1.49 -7.71 2.35
N ARG A 78 1.54 -6.54 1.70
CA ARG A 78 2.63 -6.17 0.81
C ARG A 78 3.93 -6.11 1.61
N VAL A 79 4.99 -6.68 1.03
CA VAL A 79 6.31 -6.80 1.68
C VAL A 79 7.27 -5.83 1.01
N TYR A 80 7.97 -5.05 1.81
CA TYR A 80 9.01 -4.10 1.43
C TYR A 80 10.32 -4.53 2.10
N GLY A 81 11.45 -4.39 1.41
CA GLY A 81 12.76 -4.62 1.99
C GLY A 81 13.85 -3.99 1.14
N ASP A 82 15.12 -4.25 1.44
CA ASP A 82 16.27 -3.58 0.81
C ASP A 82 16.36 -3.71 -0.72
N GLN A 83 15.77 -4.76 -1.28
CA GLN A 83 15.77 -4.99 -2.72
C GLN A 83 14.66 -4.19 -3.44
N THR A 84 13.74 -3.57 -2.69
CA THR A 84 12.69 -2.72 -3.24
C THR A 84 13.32 -1.47 -3.83
N THR A 85 12.97 -1.17 -5.08
CA THR A 85 13.38 0.06 -5.75
C THR A 85 12.19 1.01 -5.85
N SER A 86 12.46 2.31 -5.74
CA SER A 86 11.41 3.31 -5.87
C SER A 86 11.16 3.68 -7.32
N LYS A 87 9.88 3.67 -7.71
CA LYS A 87 9.42 4.27 -8.98
C LYS A 87 9.15 5.76 -8.81
N PHE A 88 8.79 6.18 -7.59
CA PHE A 88 8.51 7.57 -7.27
C PHE A 88 9.78 8.29 -6.83
N SER A 89 9.93 9.53 -7.28
CA SER A 89 10.92 10.45 -6.72
C SER A 89 10.43 11.09 -5.43
N GLU A 90 11.32 11.78 -4.72
CA GLU A 90 10.95 12.59 -3.55
C GLU A 90 9.87 13.62 -3.88
N ALA A 91 9.92 14.22 -5.08
CA ALA A 91 8.94 15.18 -5.54
C ALA A 91 7.57 14.53 -5.77
N ASP A 92 7.53 13.33 -6.33
CA ASP A 92 6.30 12.58 -6.57
C ASP A 92 5.63 12.16 -5.26
N VAL A 93 6.43 11.71 -4.28
CA VAL A 93 5.94 11.38 -2.93
C VAL A 93 5.39 12.63 -2.24
N ARG A 94 6.12 13.75 -2.27
CA ARG A 94 5.65 15.01 -1.70
C ARG A 94 4.33 15.48 -2.33
N ALA A 95 4.20 15.34 -3.65
CA ALA A 95 2.98 15.69 -4.37
C ALA A 95 1.80 14.78 -3.98
N SER A 96 2.05 13.49 -3.85
CA SER A 96 1.06 12.48 -3.43
C SER A 96 0.56 12.77 -2.01
N LEU A 97 1.48 13.04 -1.08
CA LEU A 97 1.15 13.41 0.30
C LEU A 97 0.35 14.72 0.38
N SER A 98 0.77 15.74 -0.38
CA SER A 98 0.06 17.02 -0.43
C SER A 98 -1.37 16.85 -0.95
N THR A 99 -1.55 16.02 -1.99
CA THR A 99 -2.87 15.68 -2.55
C THR A 99 -3.72 14.86 -1.56
N GLY A 100 -3.07 14.03 -0.74
CA GLY A 100 -3.69 13.27 0.35
C GLY A 100 -4.11 14.08 1.58
N GLY A 101 -3.88 15.40 1.57
CA GLY A 101 -4.28 16.30 2.66
C GLY A 101 -3.24 16.44 3.79
N TYR A 102 -2.00 16.01 3.55
CA TYR A 102 -0.88 16.27 4.45
C TYR A 102 -0.24 17.63 4.11
N SER A 103 0.11 18.40 5.14
CA SER A 103 0.78 19.70 5.01
C SER A 103 2.17 19.65 5.62
N ASP A 104 3.01 20.67 5.37
CA ASP A 104 4.37 20.77 5.92
C ASP A 104 5.20 19.49 5.71
N VAL A 105 5.17 18.91 4.50
CA VAL A 105 5.88 17.66 4.17
C VAL A 105 7.38 17.91 4.01
N HIS A 106 8.20 17.27 4.85
CA HIS A 106 9.66 17.41 4.89
C HIS A 106 10.35 16.09 5.30
N ASP A 107 11.68 16.11 5.32
CA ASP A 107 12.53 14.97 5.72
C ASP A 107 12.24 13.66 4.98
N LEU A 108 11.88 13.76 3.69
CA LEU A 108 11.60 12.62 2.84
C LEU A 108 12.88 11.80 2.58
N LYS A 109 12.84 10.52 2.93
CA LYS A 109 13.97 9.59 2.71
C LYS A 109 13.45 8.22 2.29
N PHE A 110 14.04 7.65 1.25
CA PHE A 110 13.78 6.26 0.86
C PHE A 110 14.74 5.34 1.61
N LYS A 111 14.21 4.46 2.47
CA LYS A 111 14.98 3.51 3.28
C LYS A 111 14.16 2.24 3.53
N ASP A 112 14.81 1.10 3.61
CA ASP A 112 14.21 -0.21 3.96
C ASP A 112 12.99 -0.58 3.08
N GLY A 113 12.99 -0.07 1.83
CA GLY A 113 11.94 -0.31 0.83
C GLY A 113 10.70 0.58 0.93
N LEU A 114 10.69 1.58 1.82
CA LEU A 114 9.61 2.55 1.99
C LEU A 114 10.13 3.98 1.93
N TRP A 115 9.27 4.93 1.57
CA TRP A 115 9.55 6.34 1.84
C TRP A 115 9.09 6.69 3.24
N LYS A 116 10.00 7.24 4.04
CA LYS A 116 9.68 7.92 5.29
C LYS A 116 9.50 9.42 5.01
N ALA A 117 8.50 10.05 5.63
CA ALA A 117 8.28 11.48 5.56
C ALA A 117 7.68 12.04 6.86
N ASP A 118 8.12 13.24 7.24
CA ASP A 118 7.53 13.97 8.34
C ASP A 118 6.54 14.99 7.78
N ALA A 119 5.34 15.06 8.36
CA ALA A 119 4.28 15.93 7.88
C ALA A 119 3.37 16.40 9.01
N LYS A 120 2.36 17.19 8.66
CA LYS A 120 1.23 17.49 9.53
C LYS A 120 -0.07 16.98 8.94
N ARG A 121 -0.92 16.46 9.82
CA ARG A 121 -2.33 16.13 9.55
C ARG A 121 -3.17 16.77 10.63
N ASN A 122 -4.15 17.60 10.26
CA ASN A 122 -4.98 18.34 11.22
C ASN A 122 -4.16 19.13 12.26
N ALA A 123 -3.09 19.80 11.80
CA ALA A 123 -2.11 20.53 12.62
C ALA A 123 -1.26 19.69 13.60
N GLN A 124 -1.44 18.38 13.67
CA GLN A 124 -0.61 17.46 14.45
C GLN A 124 0.54 16.94 13.60
N LYS A 125 1.74 16.81 14.18
CA LYS A 125 2.89 16.18 13.54
C LYS A 125 2.65 14.67 13.42
N VAL A 126 3.02 14.13 12.27
CA VAL A 126 2.93 12.69 11.98
C VAL A 126 4.13 12.27 11.15
N GLU A 127 4.59 11.06 11.42
CA GLU A 127 5.53 10.33 10.56
C GLU A 127 4.73 9.41 9.63
N LEU A 128 5.14 9.35 8.37
CA LEU A 128 4.45 8.60 7.33
C LEU A 128 5.41 7.60 6.70
N HIS A 129 4.95 6.36 6.54
CA HIS A 129 5.54 5.40 5.62
C HIS A 129 4.71 5.34 4.35
N VAL A 130 5.36 5.50 3.21
CA VAL A 130 4.72 5.67 1.91
C VAL A 130 5.25 4.65 0.91
N ASP A 131 4.33 4.07 0.15
CA ASP A 131 4.63 3.10 -0.88
C ASP A 131 5.47 3.73 -2.00
N PRO A 132 6.58 3.09 -2.39
CA PRO A 132 7.51 3.68 -3.35
C PRO A 132 7.08 3.49 -4.81
N GLU A 133 5.99 2.78 -5.08
CA GLU A 133 5.49 2.56 -6.44
C GLU A 133 4.36 3.50 -6.84
N ASP A 134 3.52 3.93 -5.90
CA ASP A 134 2.30 4.71 -6.20
C ASP A 134 2.06 5.89 -5.24
N GLY A 135 2.91 6.06 -4.21
CA GLY A 135 2.81 7.18 -3.27
C GLY A 135 1.67 7.08 -2.25
N HIS A 136 1.00 5.93 -2.11
CA HIS A 136 -0.02 5.77 -1.07
C HIS A 136 0.60 5.63 0.32
N VAL A 137 -0.10 6.12 1.34
CA VAL A 137 0.35 6.03 2.73
C VAL A 137 0.08 4.63 3.27
N VAL A 138 1.14 3.91 3.62
CA VAL A 138 1.13 2.57 4.21
C VAL A 138 0.88 2.65 5.71
N SER A 139 1.50 3.63 6.39
CA SER A 139 1.27 3.87 7.81
C SER A 139 1.36 5.34 8.19
N VAL A 140 0.68 5.69 9.28
CA VAL A 140 0.73 7.00 9.92
C VAL A 140 1.02 6.77 11.40
N ASP A 141 2.09 7.36 11.90
CA ASP A 141 2.45 7.35 13.32
C ASP A 141 2.42 8.78 13.87
N GLY A 142 1.91 8.96 15.08
CA GLY A 142 1.83 10.27 15.73
C GLY A 142 2.98 10.45 16.70
N ASP A 143 3.66 11.59 16.62
CA ASP A 143 4.63 12.05 17.62
C ASP A 143 3.98 12.34 18.99
#